data_AF-A0A357VU31-F1
#
_entry.id   AF-A0A357VU31-F1
#
_cell.length_a   1.000
_cell.length_b   1.000
_cell.length_c   1.000
_cell.angle_alpha   90.00
_cell.angle_beta   90.00
_cell.angle_gamma   90.00
#
_symmetry.space_group_name_H-M   'P 1'
#
loop_
_entity.id
_entity.type
_entity.pdbx_description
1 polymer ?
#
loop_
_entity_poly.entity_id
_entity_poly.type
_entity_poly.pdbx_seq_one_letter_code
_entity_poly.pdbx_strand_id
1 'polypeptide(L)'
;MRKDRIEKLLNKMVKNNIYQAIISSPPSLYYFLQEWFEPGERLLVLYVNTSGEVKLLVNELFTVNTVDEVNLIKYSDSEDPIKMLSSLIEKDKPLGIDGRWDAGFLLDLMENTKDLSLKHLSPIISELRMVKEAEEISLMRSSSLLNDTAMEKVIDLVSEMLPEKYLAKAIKNIFEKEGADGVSFEPIVGYGQNTSNPHHVSTNAKVKDGDVVL
;
A
#
# COMPACT_ATOMS: atom_id res chain seq x y z
N MET A 1 14.34 -3.62 6.83
CA MET A 1 13.57 -4.87 6.67
C MET A 1 13.22 -5.52 8.02
N ARG A 2 11.97 -5.95 8.20
CA ARG A 2 11.42 -6.61 9.39
C ARG A 2 11.52 -8.14 9.27
N LYS A 3 12.62 -8.71 9.77
CA LYS A 3 12.91 -10.15 9.67
C LYS A 3 11.83 -11.03 10.33
N ASP A 4 11.28 -10.56 11.45
CA ASP A 4 10.19 -11.21 12.18
C ASP A 4 8.93 -11.38 11.31
N ARG A 5 8.59 -10.37 10.50
CA ARG A 5 7.42 -10.42 9.60
C ARG A 5 7.66 -11.33 8.40
N ILE A 6 8.88 -11.32 7.86
CA ILE A 6 9.29 -12.25 6.79
C ILE A 6 9.19 -13.70 7.30
N GLU A 7 9.70 -14.00 8.49
CA GLU A 7 9.62 -15.35 9.06
C GLU A 7 8.16 -15.81 9.26
N LYS A 8 7.29 -14.94 9.78
CA LYS A 8 5.84 -15.22 9.90
C LYS A 8 5.21 -15.52 8.52
N LEU A 9 5.62 -14.80 7.47
CA LEU A 9 5.18 -15.03 6.11
C LEU A 9 5.63 -16.40 5.60
N LEU A 10 6.92 -16.73 5.70
CA LEU A 10 7.47 -18.02 5.26
C LEU A 10 6.76 -19.19 5.95
N ASN A 11 6.52 -19.09 7.26
CA ASN A 11 5.77 -20.09 8.01
C ASN A 11 4.32 -20.28 7.52
N LYS A 12 3.63 -19.19 7.14
CA LYS A 12 2.29 -19.29 6.55
C LYS A 12 2.35 -19.82 5.11
N MET A 13 3.37 -19.49 4.33
CA MET A 13 3.58 -20.01 2.98
C MET A 13 3.71 -21.55 3.01
N VAL A 14 4.57 -22.09 3.89
CA VAL A 14 4.72 -23.55 4.09
C VAL A 14 3.37 -24.21 4.41
N LYS A 15 2.61 -23.64 5.36
CA LYS A 15 1.28 -24.17 5.75
C LYS A 15 0.26 -24.15 4.62
N ASN A 16 0.41 -23.25 3.64
CA ASN A 16 -0.50 -23.08 2.51
C ASN A 16 0.03 -23.68 1.20
N ASN A 17 1.10 -24.49 1.25
CA ASN A 17 1.74 -25.10 0.07
C ASN A 17 2.16 -24.05 -0.99
N ILE A 18 2.74 -22.95 -0.52
CA ILE A 18 3.39 -21.92 -1.32
C ILE A 18 4.89 -22.00 -1.01
N TYR A 19 5.72 -22.18 -2.04
CA TYR A 19 7.17 -22.32 -1.85
C TYR A 19 7.89 -20.99 -2.05
N GLN A 20 7.43 -20.19 -3.01
CA GLN A 20 8.00 -18.91 -3.38
C GLN A 20 6.90 -17.88 -3.54
N ALA A 21 7.21 -16.60 -3.39
CA ALA A 21 6.22 -15.53 -3.42
C ALA A 21 6.75 -14.23 -4.02
N ILE A 22 5.87 -13.54 -4.75
CA ILE A 22 6.03 -12.16 -5.24
C ILE A 22 5.13 -11.25 -4.42
N ILE A 23 5.72 -10.25 -3.80
CA ILE A 23 5.03 -9.18 -3.06
C ILE A 23 5.33 -7.87 -3.78
N SER A 24 4.30 -7.15 -4.21
CA SER A 24 4.49 -5.98 -5.09
C SER A 24 3.70 -4.75 -4.65
N SER A 25 2.58 -4.90 -3.92
CA SER A 25 1.82 -3.72 -3.54
C SER A 25 2.59 -2.86 -2.52
N PRO A 26 2.70 -1.52 -2.71
CA PRO A 26 3.45 -0.66 -1.81
C PRO A 26 3.09 -0.81 -0.32
N PRO A 27 1.81 -0.96 0.08
CA PRO A 27 1.48 -1.19 1.49
C PRO A 27 2.01 -2.51 2.06
N SER A 28 2.09 -3.56 1.23
CA SER A 28 2.66 -4.85 1.64
C SER A 28 4.19 -4.75 1.73
N LEU A 29 4.84 -4.09 0.77
CA LEU A 29 6.27 -3.83 0.81
C LEU A 29 6.64 -2.98 2.03
N TYR A 30 5.91 -1.90 2.32
CA TYR A 30 6.13 -1.08 3.51
C TYR A 30 6.02 -1.91 4.80
N TYR A 31 5.04 -2.81 4.88
CA TYR A 31 4.86 -3.71 6.02
C TYR A 31 6.09 -4.60 6.28
N PHE A 32 6.76 -5.09 5.24
CA PHE A 32 7.95 -5.95 5.37
C PHE A 32 9.28 -5.18 5.39
N LEU A 33 9.40 -4.09 4.64
CA LEU A 33 10.66 -3.38 4.40
C LEU A 33 10.83 -2.19 5.35
N GLN A 34 9.72 -1.54 5.74
CA GLN A 34 9.66 -0.26 6.45
C GLN A 34 10.12 0.92 5.59
N GLU A 35 9.94 0.80 4.29
CA GLU A 35 10.23 1.82 3.29
C GLU A 35 9.08 1.87 2.29
N TRP A 36 8.59 3.07 2.01
CA TRP A 36 7.47 3.29 1.09
C TRP A 36 8.03 3.54 -0.31
N PHE A 37 7.43 2.88 -1.30
CA PHE A 37 7.85 2.99 -2.69
C PHE A 37 6.67 3.43 -3.55
N GLU A 38 6.93 4.36 -4.46
CA GLU A 38 5.98 4.76 -5.50
C GLU A 38 6.57 4.40 -6.86
N PRO A 39 6.41 3.14 -7.31
CA PRO A 39 7.08 2.66 -8.51
C PRO A 39 6.47 3.20 -9.82
N GLY A 40 5.27 3.79 -9.77
CA GLY A 40 4.52 4.15 -10.98
C GLY A 40 4.25 2.91 -11.82
N GLU A 41 4.60 2.99 -13.10
CA GLU A 41 4.52 1.90 -14.08
C GLU A 41 5.67 0.88 -13.98
N ARG A 42 6.73 1.17 -13.20
CA ARG A 42 7.92 0.32 -13.13
C ARG A 42 7.66 -0.92 -12.29
N LEU A 43 8.31 -2.02 -12.65
CA LEU A 43 8.26 -3.24 -11.87
C LEU A 43 8.93 -3.04 -10.49
N LEU A 44 8.20 -3.39 -9.44
CA LEU A 44 8.72 -3.46 -8.07
C LEU A 44 8.24 -4.74 -7.42
N VAL A 45 9.18 -5.61 -7.04
CA VAL A 45 8.88 -6.94 -6.51
C VAL A 45 9.84 -7.30 -5.39
N LEU A 46 9.30 -7.64 -4.22
CA LEU A 46 9.98 -8.42 -3.20
C LEU A 46 9.70 -9.91 -3.46
N TYR A 47 10.72 -10.62 -3.92
CA TYR A 47 10.74 -12.06 -4.06
C TYR A 47 11.22 -12.70 -2.75
N VAL A 48 10.50 -13.73 -2.29
CA VAL A 48 10.91 -14.56 -1.15
C VAL A 48 10.64 -16.04 -1.41
N ASN A 49 11.43 -16.93 -0.81
CA ASN A 49 11.14 -18.38 -0.82
C ASN A 49 11.31 -19.03 0.56
N THR A 50 10.76 -20.23 0.72
CA THR A 50 10.80 -20.98 2.00
C THR A 50 12.19 -21.46 2.38
N SER A 51 13.17 -21.37 1.48
CA SER A 51 14.59 -21.62 1.76
C SER A 51 15.28 -20.43 2.44
N GLY A 52 14.57 -19.31 2.59
CA GLY A 52 15.04 -18.10 3.28
C GLY A 52 15.65 -17.05 2.36
N GLU A 53 15.56 -17.24 1.04
CA GLU A 53 16.01 -16.23 0.08
C GLU A 53 15.05 -15.04 0.07
N VAL A 54 15.63 -13.84 0.00
CA VAL A 54 14.91 -12.57 -0.10
C VAL A 54 15.62 -11.70 -1.14
N LYS A 55 14.91 -11.29 -2.19
CA LYS A 55 15.42 -10.40 -3.23
C LYS A 55 14.42 -9.26 -3.50
N LEU A 56 14.89 -8.03 -3.55
CA LEU A 56 14.10 -6.89 -4.01
C LEU A 56 14.55 -6.53 -5.43
N LEU A 57 13.67 -6.78 -6.39
CA LEU A 57 13.82 -6.34 -7.78
C LEU A 57 13.21 -4.94 -7.91
N VAL A 58 14.05 -3.97 -8.26
CA VAL A 58 13.71 -2.53 -8.26
C VAL A 58 14.49 -1.81 -9.36
N ASN A 59 13.92 -0.75 -9.92
CA ASN A 59 14.62 0.05 -10.91
C ASN A 59 15.77 0.85 -10.27
N GLU A 60 16.86 1.05 -11.00
CA GLU A 60 18.06 1.74 -10.51
C GLU A 60 17.85 3.21 -10.13
N LEU A 61 16.76 3.83 -10.60
CA LEU A 61 16.38 5.20 -10.22
C LEU A 61 15.95 5.33 -8.75
N PHE A 62 15.59 4.21 -8.09
CA PHE A 62 15.18 4.24 -6.69
C PHE A 62 16.38 4.03 -5.76
N THR A 63 16.44 4.87 -4.72
CA THR A 63 17.31 4.60 -3.58
C THR A 63 16.60 3.64 -2.63
N VAL A 64 17.30 2.59 -2.19
CA VAL A 64 16.80 1.63 -1.20
C VAL A 64 17.68 1.67 0.02
N ASN A 65 17.11 1.94 1.18
CA ASN A 65 17.86 2.10 2.43
C ASN A 65 17.65 0.92 3.39
N THR A 66 16.56 0.18 3.22
CA THR A 66 16.10 -0.82 4.21
C THR A 66 16.46 -2.26 3.87
N VAL A 67 17.11 -2.50 2.74
CA VAL A 67 17.51 -3.81 2.22
C VAL A 67 18.99 -3.81 1.89
N ASP A 68 19.72 -4.84 2.33
CA ASP A 68 21.15 -4.98 2.05
C ASP A 68 21.41 -5.11 0.54
N GLU A 69 22.48 -4.49 0.03
CA GLU A 69 22.81 -4.46 -1.41
C GLU A 69 22.88 -5.86 -2.05
N VAL A 70 23.32 -6.88 -1.29
CA VAL A 70 23.39 -8.28 -1.75
C VAL A 70 22.01 -8.89 -2.08
N ASN A 71 20.94 -8.29 -1.56
CA ASN A 71 19.56 -8.68 -1.79
C ASN A 71 18.86 -7.78 -2.81
N LEU A 72 19.54 -6.78 -3.36
CA LEU A 72 18.99 -5.93 -4.41
C LEU A 72 19.30 -6.52 -5.79
N ILE A 73 18.30 -6.51 -6.65
CA ILE A 73 18.46 -6.72 -8.08
C ILE A 73 17.97 -5.43 -8.73
N LYS A 74 18.92 -4.66 -9.26
CA LYS A 74 18.63 -3.39 -9.93
C LYS A 74 18.51 -3.62 -11.42
N TYR A 75 17.57 -2.93 -12.06
CA TYR A 75 17.41 -2.92 -13.51
C TYR A 75 17.23 -1.48 -14.02
N SER A 76 17.67 -1.22 -15.23
CA SER A 76 17.50 0.05 -15.96
C SER A 76 16.25 0.02 -16.85
N ASP A 77 15.78 1.18 -17.32
CA ASP A 77 14.63 1.27 -18.23
C ASP A 77 14.88 0.61 -19.62
N SER A 78 16.11 0.16 -19.91
CA SER A 78 16.48 -0.57 -21.13
C SER A 78 16.45 -2.09 -20.99
N GLU A 79 16.27 -2.60 -19.77
CA GLU A 79 16.25 -4.03 -19.47
C GLU A 79 14.81 -4.56 -19.36
N ASP A 80 14.65 -5.87 -19.49
CA ASP A 80 13.36 -6.55 -19.32
C ASP A 80 13.28 -7.10 -17.89
N PRO A 81 12.58 -6.39 -16.97
CA PRO A 81 12.56 -6.79 -15.57
C PRO A 81 11.74 -8.06 -15.34
N ILE A 82 10.80 -8.40 -16.23
CA ILE A 82 10.05 -9.67 -16.13
C ILE A 82 10.92 -10.85 -16.49
N LYS A 83 11.81 -10.75 -17.48
CA LYS A 83 12.81 -11.79 -17.74
C LYS A 83 13.75 -11.99 -16.55
N MET A 84 14.20 -10.89 -15.94
CA MET A 84 15.02 -10.96 -14.72
C MET A 84 14.29 -11.65 -13.57
N LEU A 85 13.04 -11.26 -13.31
CA LEU A 85 12.20 -11.90 -12.29
C LEU A 85 11.97 -13.40 -12.60
N SER A 86 11.70 -13.74 -13.85
CA SER A 86 11.49 -15.12 -14.30
C SER A 86 12.69 -16.03 -14.06
N SER A 87 13.91 -15.47 -14.05
CA SER A 87 15.13 -16.22 -13.75
C SER A 87 15.29 -16.60 -12.28
N LEU A 88 14.59 -15.90 -11.37
CA LEU A 88 14.58 -16.18 -9.93
C LEU A 88 13.58 -17.28 -9.57
N ILE A 89 12.59 -17.53 -10.43
CA ILE A 89 11.45 -18.38 -10.12
C ILE A 89 11.77 -19.85 -10.38
N GLU A 90 11.56 -20.69 -9.37
CA GLU A 90 11.66 -22.14 -9.48
C GLU A 90 10.40 -22.70 -10.17
N LYS A 91 10.47 -22.97 -11.47
CA LYS A 91 9.28 -23.26 -12.30
C LYS A 91 8.48 -24.50 -11.87
N ASP A 92 9.10 -25.45 -11.17
CA ASP A 92 8.47 -26.66 -10.64
C ASP A 92 7.79 -26.46 -9.27
N LYS A 93 7.87 -25.25 -8.69
CA LYS A 93 7.38 -24.95 -7.34
C LYS A 93 6.21 -23.96 -7.34
N PRO A 94 5.21 -24.12 -6.43
CA PRO A 94 4.11 -23.17 -6.33
C PRO A 94 4.55 -21.74 -6.00
N LEU A 95 4.09 -20.78 -6.81
CA LEU A 95 4.35 -19.35 -6.68
C LEU A 95 3.11 -18.61 -6.16
N GLY A 96 3.25 -17.95 -5.01
CA GLY A 96 2.28 -17.02 -4.47
C GLY A 96 2.42 -15.64 -5.11
N ILE A 97 1.31 -15.07 -5.60
CA ILE A 97 1.27 -13.72 -6.19
C ILE A 97 0.45 -12.81 -5.29
N ASP A 98 0.99 -11.64 -4.93
CA ASP A 98 0.19 -10.55 -4.36
C ASP A 98 -0.89 -10.13 -5.38
N GLY A 99 -2.15 -10.32 -5.04
CA GLY A 99 -3.32 -10.15 -5.92
C GLY A 99 -3.59 -8.71 -6.36
N ARG A 100 -2.80 -7.73 -5.88
CA ARG A 100 -2.81 -6.35 -6.39
C ARG A 100 -1.65 -6.06 -7.34
N TRP A 101 -0.87 -7.06 -7.73
CA TRP A 101 0.12 -6.90 -8.78
C TRP A 101 -0.55 -6.65 -10.12
N ASP A 102 0.06 -5.80 -10.96
CA ASP A 102 -0.50 -5.47 -12.26
C ASP A 102 -0.65 -6.73 -13.14
N ALA A 103 -1.80 -6.86 -13.78
CA ALA A 103 -2.12 -8.04 -14.57
C ALA A 103 -1.21 -8.17 -15.80
N GLY A 104 -0.74 -7.07 -16.38
CA GLY A 104 0.22 -7.09 -17.50
C GLY A 104 1.50 -7.80 -17.10
N PHE A 105 2.08 -7.45 -15.96
CA PHE A 105 3.27 -8.15 -15.44
C PHE A 105 3.03 -9.63 -15.17
N LEU A 106 1.85 -9.99 -14.63
CA LEU A 106 1.50 -11.39 -14.39
C LEU A 106 1.38 -12.18 -15.71
N LEU A 107 0.77 -11.59 -16.74
CA LEU A 107 0.63 -12.21 -18.06
C LEU A 107 2.00 -12.43 -18.70
N ASP A 108 2.85 -11.40 -18.72
CA ASP A 108 4.21 -11.51 -19.24
C ASP A 108 5.02 -12.56 -18.47
N LEU A 109 4.87 -12.64 -17.14
CA LEU A 109 5.49 -13.69 -16.34
C LEU A 109 5.01 -15.07 -16.76
N MET A 110 3.69 -15.28 -16.88
CA MET A 110 3.11 -16.56 -17.29
C MET A 110 3.60 -17.03 -18.67
N GLU A 111 3.86 -16.11 -19.60
CA GLU A 111 4.46 -16.44 -20.90
C GLU A 111 5.91 -16.93 -20.77
N ASN A 112 6.68 -16.36 -19.83
CA ASN A 112 8.08 -16.72 -19.55
C ASN A 112 8.22 -17.97 -18.63
N THR A 113 7.18 -18.29 -17.86
CA THR A 113 7.14 -19.43 -16.92
C THR A 113 5.94 -20.34 -17.21
N LYS A 114 6.04 -21.09 -18.31
CA LYS A 114 5.03 -22.12 -18.66
C LYS A 114 4.84 -23.11 -17.51
N ASP A 115 3.59 -23.52 -17.30
CA ASP A 115 3.16 -24.53 -16.32
C ASP A 115 3.34 -24.16 -14.83
N LEU A 116 3.54 -22.87 -14.52
CA LEU A 116 3.71 -22.42 -13.14
C LEU A 116 2.43 -22.55 -12.31
N SER A 117 2.52 -23.20 -11.15
CA SER A 117 1.39 -23.29 -10.22
C SER A 117 1.24 -21.99 -9.43
N LEU A 118 0.30 -21.14 -9.87
CA LEU A 118 0.01 -19.87 -9.22
C LEU A 118 -0.93 -20.03 -8.02
N LYS A 119 -0.66 -19.30 -6.95
CA LYS A 119 -1.44 -19.23 -5.71
C LYS A 119 -1.70 -17.78 -5.33
N HIS A 120 -2.85 -17.52 -4.72
CA HIS A 120 -3.19 -16.18 -4.24
C HIS A 120 -2.53 -15.91 -2.88
N LEU A 121 -1.59 -14.96 -2.82
CA LEU A 121 -0.80 -14.66 -1.62
C LEU A 121 -1.50 -13.66 -0.69
N SER A 122 -2.33 -12.76 -1.21
CA SER A 122 -2.89 -11.65 -0.41
C SER A 122 -3.73 -12.06 0.80
N PRO A 123 -4.44 -13.22 0.84
CA PRO A 123 -5.08 -13.68 2.07
C PRO A 123 -4.08 -13.92 3.21
N ILE A 124 -2.92 -14.50 2.90
CA ILE A 124 -1.85 -14.74 3.89
C ILE A 124 -1.31 -13.41 4.43
N ILE A 125 -1.03 -12.45 3.54
CA ILE A 125 -0.54 -11.12 3.94
C ILE A 125 -1.60 -10.37 4.75
N SER A 126 -2.87 -10.47 4.35
CA SER A 126 -4.00 -9.87 5.08
C SER A 126 -4.11 -10.42 6.50
N GLU A 127 -3.98 -11.74 6.69
CA GLU A 127 -3.98 -12.34 8.03
C GLU A 127 -2.83 -11.82 8.91
N LEU A 128 -1.64 -11.63 8.34
CA LEU A 128 -0.49 -11.07 9.07
C LEU A 128 -0.77 -9.62 9.50
N ARG A 129 -1.37 -8.82 8.61
CA ARG A 129 -1.68 -7.40 8.85
C ARG A 129 -2.97 -7.18 9.64
N MET A 130 -3.76 -8.22 9.86
CA MET A 130 -5.04 -8.13 10.55
C MET A 130 -4.84 -7.81 12.03
N VAL A 131 -3.90 -8.50 12.67
CA VAL A 131 -3.54 -8.33 14.09
C VAL A 131 -2.34 -7.40 14.18
N LYS A 132 -2.54 -6.23 14.80
CA LYS A 132 -1.51 -5.18 14.89
C LYS A 132 -0.56 -5.47 16.03
N GLU A 133 0.71 -5.18 15.80
CA GLU A 133 1.75 -5.15 16.83
C GLU A 133 1.61 -3.89 17.71
N ALA A 134 2.19 -3.91 18.90
CA ALA A 134 2.05 -2.80 19.85
C ALA A 134 2.52 -1.45 19.28
N GLU A 135 3.59 -1.46 18.49
CA GLU A 135 4.11 -0.30 17.76
C GLU A 135 3.08 0.25 16.75
N GLU A 136 2.48 -0.63 15.95
CA GLU A 136 1.46 -0.25 14.96
C GLU A 136 0.22 0.34 15.64
N ILE A 137 -0.23 -0.24 16.75
CA ILE A 137 -1.33 0.31 17.57
C ILE A 137 -0.96 1.70 18.09
N SER A 138 0.27 1.88 18.56
CA SER A 138 0.74 3.18 19.04
C SER A 138 0.71 4.23 17.94
N LEU A 139 1.22 3.90 16.74
CA LEU A 139 1.19 4.80 15.58
C LEU A 139 -0.24 5.14 15.16
N MET A 140 -1.15 4.16 15.14
CA MET A 140 -2.57 4.39 14.84
C MET A 140 -3.24 5.31 15.87
N ARG A 141 -2.90 5.17 17.16
CA ARG A 141 -3.41 6.08 18.20
C ARG A 141 -2.90 7.50 18.03
N SER A 142 -1.61 7.68 17.74
CA SER A 142 -1.04 9.01 17.46
C SER A 142 -1.70 9.66 16.25
N SER A 143 -1.91 8.88 15.17
CA SER A 143 -2.63 9.35 13.98
C SER A 143 -4.08 9.75 14.29
N SER A 144 -4.78 8.98 15.14
CA SER A 144 -6.14 9.31 15.58
C SER A 144 -6.20 10.60 16.41
N LEU A 145 -5.25 10.81 17.32
CA LEU A 145 -5.20 12.03 18.14
C LEU A 145 -4.93 13.28 17.30
N LEU A 146 -4.06 13.16 16.28
CA LEU A 146 -3.84 14.21 15.29
C LEU A 146 -5.13 14.51 14.52
N ASN A 147 -5.84 13.47 14.08
CA ASN A 147 -7.12 13.60 13.40
C ASN A 147 -8.14 14.37 14.27
N ASP A 148 -8.26 14.05 15.56
CA ASP A 148 -9.18 14.75 16.47
C ASP A 148 -8.83 16.24 16.54
N THR A 149 -7.55 16.57 16.71
CA THR A 149 -7.04 17.96 16.73
C THR A 149 -7.32 18.70 15.41
N ALA A 150 -7.12 18.03 14.28
CA ALA A 150 -7.39 18.58 12.96
C ALA A 150 -8.90 18.84 12.78
N MET A 151 -9.74 17.90 13.21
CA MET A 151 -11.19 18.01 13.06
C MET A 151 -11.80 19.12 13.92
N GLU A 152 -11.27 19.41 15.10
CA GLU A 152 -11.68 20.60 15.88
C GLU A 152 -11.52 21.89 15.05
N LYS A 153 -10.40 22.03 14.34
CA LYS A 153 -10.15 23.19 13.45
C LYS A 153 -11.04 23.19 12.22
N VAL A 154 -11.40 22.01 11.70
CA VAL A 154 -12.31 21.88 10.56
C VAL A 154 -13.72 22.33 10.93
N ILE A 155 -14.20 21.98 12.13
CA ILE A 155 -15.53 22.36 12.62
C ILE A 155 -15.68 23.89 12.65
N ASP A 156 -14.66 24.62 13.10
CA ASP A 156 -14.68 26.08 13.14
C ASP A 156 -14.87 26.70 11.74
N LEU A 157 -14.30 26.08 10.69
CA LEU A 157 -14.40 26.54 9.30
C LEU A 157 -15.76 26.30 8.65
N VAL A 158 -16.57 25.37 9.17
CA VAL A 158 -17.92 25.10 8.61
C VAL A 158 -18.78 26.37 8.66
N SER A 159 -18.61 27.19 9.70
CA SER A 159 -19.33 28.45 9.89
C SER A 159 -19.04 29.50 8.80
N GLU A 160 -17.94 29.36 8.06
CA GLU A 160 -17.55 30.27 6.97
C GLU A 160 -18.36 30.04 5.68
N MET A 161 -19.29 29.08 5.67
CA MET A 161 -20.17 28.74 4.53
C MET A 161 -19.41 28.46 3.22
N LEU A 162 -18.25 27.80 3.34
CA LEU A 162 -17.42 27.41 2.21
C LEU A 162 -18.12 26.33 1.35
N PRO A 163 -17.96 26.37 0.02
CA PRO A 163 -18.28 25.22 -0.83
C PRO A 163 -17.58 23.93 -0.36
N GLU A 164 -18.24 22.77 -0.50
CA GLU A 164 -17.71 21.46 -0.08
C GLU A 164 -16.27 21.23 -0.54
N LYS A 165 -15.99 21.48 -1.83
CA LYS A 165 -14.64 21.31 -2.40
C LYS A 165 -13.57 22.20 -1.76
N TYR A 166 -13.96 23.37 -1.25
CA TYR A 166 -13.04 24.29 -0.57
C TYR A 166 -12.79 23.85 0.86
N LEU A 167 -13.82 23.36 1.56
CA LEU A 167 -13.63 22.74 2.86
C LEU A 167 -12.76 21.48 2.75
N ALA A 168 -12.98 20.63 1.75
CA ALA A 168 -12.14 19.46 1.48
C ALA A 168 -10.66 19.83 1.25
N LYS A 169 -10.38 20.94 0.56
CA LYS A 169 -9.02 21.46 0.39
C LYS A 169 -8.46 22.03 1.70
N ALA A 170 -9.27 22.73 2.48
CA ALA A 170 -8.88 23.26 3.78
C ALA A 170 -8.51 22.14 4.75
N ILE A 171 -9.26 21.04 4.77
CA ILE A 171 -8.96 19.83 5.55
C ILE A 171 -7.54 19.33 5.26
N LYS A 172 -7.17 19.17 3.98
CA LYS A 172 -5.80 18.74 3.62
C LYS A 172 -4.72 19.66 4.19
N ASN A 173 -4.92 20.98 4.05
CA ASN A 173 -3.99 21.97 4.57
C ASN A 173 -3.92 21.96 6.12
N ILE A 174 -5.03 21.67 6.79
CA ILE A 174 -5.06 21.55 8.25
C ILE A 174 -4.25 20.34 8.69
N PHE A 175 -4.49 19.16 8.10
CA PHE A 175 -3.75 17.94 8.42
C PHE A 175 -2.24 18.12 8.23
N GLU A 176 -1.83 18.75 7.12
CA GLU A 176 -0.41 19.07 6.88
C GLU A 176 0.16 20.00 7.96
N LYS A 177 -0.59 21.04 8.37
CA LYS A 177 -0.17 21.95 9.45
C LYS A 177 -0.10 21.29 10.83
N GLU A 178 -0.94 20.29 11.09
CA GLU A 178 -0.88 19.49 12.32
C GLU A 178 0.29 18.47 12.29
N GLY A 179 1.02 18.38 11.19
CA GLY A 179 2.17 17.49 11.05
C GLY A 179 1.84 16.09 10.57
N ALA A 180 0.69 15.89 9.89
CA ALA A 180 0.41 14.63 9.22
C ALA A 180 1.30 14.47 7.98
N ASP A 181 1.72 13.23 7.70
CA ASP A 181 2.40 12.88 6.45
C ASP A 181 1.50 13.05 5.21
N GLY A 182 0.19 13.20 5.43
CA GLY A 182 -0.84 13.38 4.41
C GLY A 182 -2.20 12.96 4.93
N VAL A 183 -3.18 12.95 4.02
CA VAL A 183 -4.51 12.38 4.29
C VAL A 183 -4.55 10.90 3.90
N SER A 184 -5.32 10.11 4.64
CA SER A 184 -5.46 8.66 4.36
C SER A 184 -6.28 8.37 3.09
N PHE A 185 -7.13 9.31 2.69
CA PHE A 185 -7.88 9.35 1.43
C PHE A 185 -8.28 10.80 1.11
N GLU A 186 -8.72 11.06 -0.11
CA GLU A 186 -9.22 12.40 -0.49
C GLU A 186 -10.44 12.79 0.37
N PRO A 187 -10.40 13.93 1.11
CA PRO A 187 -11.48 14.29 2.01
C PRO A 187 -12.83 14.41 1.32
N ILE A 188 -13.81 13.68 1.85
CA ILE A 188 -15.20 13.72 1.42
C ILE A 188 -15.91 14.73 2.31
N VAL A 189 -16.52 15.75 1.69
CA VAL A 189 -17.35 16.75 2.37
C VAL A 189 -18.71 16.76 1.70
N GLY A 190 -19.75 16.46 2.47
CA GLY A 190 -21.14 16.47 2.01
C GLY A 190 -22.01 17.37 2.87
N TYR A 191 -22.83 18.21 2.25
CA TYR A 191 -23.84 19.02 2.94
C TYR A 191 -25.27 18.57 2.64
N GLY A 192 -26.13 18.56 3.65
CA GLY A 192 -27.55 18.27 3.53
C GLY A 192 -27.79 16.94 2.82
N GLN A 193 -28.51 16.96 1.69
CA GLN A 193 -28.78 15.76 0.90
C GLN A 193 -27.53 15.00 0.46
N ASN A 194 -26.39 15.68 0.26
CA ASN A 194 -25.16 15.05 -0.24
C ASN A 194 -24.56 14.08 0.79
N THR A 195 -24.85 14.27 2.08
CA THR A 195 -24.46 13.34 3.16
C THR A 195 -25.06 11.93 2.99
N SER A 196 -26.14 11.80 2.21
CA SER A 196 -26.77 10.50 1.95
C SER A 196 -26.02 9.67 0.90
N ASN A 197 -25.05 10.25 0.19
CA ASN A 197 -24.20 9.54 -0.76
C ASN A 197 -22.86 9.13 -0.09
N PRO A 198 -22.64 7.83 0.21
CA PRO A 198 -21.46 7.37 0.97
C PRO A 198 -20.13 7.52 0.22
N HIS A 199 -20.17 7.68 -1.11
CA HIS A 199 -19.00 7.95 -1.95
C HIS A 199 -19.14 9.30 -2.68
N HIS A 200 -19.74 10.28 -2.00
CA HIS A 200 -19.89 11.64 -2.52
C HIS A 200 -18.53 12.23 -2.92
N VAL A 201 -18.53 12.98 -4.02
CA VAL A 201 -17.37 13.77 -4.44
C VAL A 201 -17.72 15.23 -4.17
N SER A 202 -16.97 15.85 -3.26
CA SER A 202 -17.17 17.23 -2.80
C SER A 202 -17.37 18.20 -3.97
N THR A 203 -18.49 18.93 -3.95
CA THR A 203 -18.95 19.77 -5.08
C THR A 203 -18.78 21.27 -4.81
N ASN A 204 -19.47 22.11 -5.60
CA ASN A 204 -19.62 23.54 -5.34
C ASN A 204 -20.80 23.86 -4.40
N ALA A 205 -21.52 22.87 -3.88
CA ALA A 205 -22.62 23.08 -2.94
C ALA A 205 -22.10 23.83 -1.69
N LYS A 206 -22.91 24.76 -1.20
CA LYS A 206 -22.65 25.50 0.04
C LYS A 206 -23.59 25.02 1.12
N VAL A 207 -23.10 24.98 2.35
CA VAL A 207 -23.89 24.64 3.54
C VAL A 207 -24.97 25.71 3.75
N LYS A 208 -26.13 25.27 4.24
CA LYS A 208 -27.27 26.11 4.62
C LYS A 208 -27.65 25.83 6.06
N ASP A 209 -28.36 26.77 6.67
CA ASP A 209 -28.91 26.58 8.02
C ASP A 209 -29.82 25.34 8.04
N GLY A 210 -29.54 24.44 9.00
CA GLY A 210 -30.24 23.16 9.15
C GLY A 210 -29.66 22.00 8.34
N ASP A 211 -28.64 22.23 7.50
CA ASP A 211 -27.93 21.13 6.83
C ASP A 211 -27.10 20.31 7.83
N VAL A 212 -27.16 18.99 7.67
CA VAL A 212 -26.15 18.09 8.25
C VAL A 212 -24.87 18.20 7.43
N VAL A 213 -23.72 18.11 8.10
CA VAL A 213 -22.40 18.09 7.46
C VAL A 213 -21.74 16.73 7.74
N LEU A 214 -21.26 16.09 6.68
CA LEU A 214 -20.42 14.89 6.71
C LEU A 214 -19.01 15.25 6.25
#